data_AF-A0A7C1AE71-F1
#
_entry.id   AF-A0A7C1AE71-F1
#
_cell.length_a   1.000
_cell.length_b   1.000
_cell.length_c   1.000
_cell.angle_alpha   90.00
_cell.angle_beta   90.00
_cell.angle_gamma   90.00
#
_symmetry.space_group_name_H-M   'P 1'
#
loop_
_entity.id
_entity.type
_entity.pdbx_description
1 polymer ?
#
loop_
_entity_poly.entity_id
_entity_poly.type
_entity_poly.pdbx_seq_one_letter_code
_entity_poly.pdbx_strand_id
1 'polypeptide(L)'
;MIVAVLFMLCIGLLCGIVLSVASKVFYVYEDPRISDVENFLAGANCGGCGYAGCSAAAAAIVEGKVPPNACILADAEAVANIAAIIGSEAESAEAKHSLNECLGGDRAENRFYYMGIN
;
A
#
# COMPACT_ATOMS: atom_id res chain seq x y z
N MET A 1 9.50 -42.30 -16.15
CA MET A 1 9.18 -41.79 -14.79
C MET A 1 10.41 -41.21 -14.09
N ILE A 2 11.50 -41.98 -13.90
CA ILE A 2 12.71 -41.50 -13.19
C ILE A 2 13.33 -40.25 -13.84
N VAL A 3 13.42 -40.19 -15.17
CA VAL A 3 13.98 -39.03 -15.89
C VAL A 3 13.17 -37.76 -15.63
N ALA A 4 11.83 -37.84 -15.60
CA ALA A 4 10.97 -36.70 -15.32
C ALA A 4 11.15 -36.19 -13.88
N VAL A 5 11.30 -37.12 -12.91
CA VAL A 5 11.57 -36.78 -11.51
C VAL A 5 12.92 -36.06 -11.36
N LEU A 6 13.97 -36.59 -11.99
CA LEU A 6 15.30 -35.96 -11.95
C LEU A 6 15.30 -34.59 -12.61
N PHE A 7 14.59 -34.42 -13.73
CA PHE A 7 14.50 -33.15 -14.42
C PHE A 7 13.80 -32.07 -13.57
N MET A 8 12.67 -32.41 -12.96
CA MET A 8 11.96 -31.50 -12.06
C MET A 8 12.78 -31.15 -10.81
N LEU A 9 13.49 -32.14 -10.25
CA LEU A 9 14.38 -31.91 -9.10
C LEU A 9 15.51 -30.94 -9.46
N CYS A 10 16.16 -31.11 -10.61
CA CYS A 10 17.23 -30.22 -11.06
C CYS A 10 16.74 -28.78 -11.28
N ILE A 11 15.57 -28.59 -11.89
CA ILE A 11 15.00 -27.25 -12.07
C ILE A 11 14.67 -26.61 -10.73
N GLY A 12 14.02 -27.35 -9.82
CA GLY A 12 13.70 -26.84 -8.49
C GLY A 12 14.94 -26.44 -7.70
N LEU A 13 15.99 -27.28 -7.74
CA LEU A 13 17.27 -26.98 -7.12
C LEU A 13 17.92 -25.73 -7.72
N LEU A 14 17.99 -25.64 -9.06
CA LEU A 14 18.57 -24.51 -9.77
C LEU A 14 17.85 -23.20 -9.40
N CYS A 15 16.52 -23.20 -9.52
CA CYS A 15 15.70 -22.03 -9.19
C CYS A 15 15.86 -21.63 -7.71
N GLY A 16 15.87 -22.61 -6.79
CA GLY A 16 16.06 -22.36 -5.36
C GLY A 16 17.42 -21.73 -5.03
N ILE A 17 18.49 -22.20 -5.67
CA ILE A 17 19.84 -21.63 -5.53
C ILE A 17 19.85 -20.20 -6.06
N VAL A 18 19.32 -19.96 -7.27
CA VAL A 18 19.29 -18.62 -7.88
C VAL A 18 18.50 -17.65 -7.01
N LEU A 19 17.33 -18.03 -6.52
CA LEU A 19 16.52 -17.19 -5.62
C LEU A 19 17.21 -16.93 -4.28
N SER A 20 17.87 -17.92 -3.69
CA SER A 20 18.62 -17.75 -2.43
C SER A 20 19.83 -16.82 -2.57
N VAL A 21 20.52 -16.86 -3.71
CA VAL A 21 21.61 -15.94 -3.99
C VAL A 21 21.05 -14.54 -4.23
N ALA A 22 20.00 -14.42 -5.04
CA ALA A 22 19.35 -13.15 -5.32
C ALA A 22 18.83 -12.45 -4.06
N SER A 23 18.21 -13.18 -3.12
CA SER A 23 17.67 -12.59 -1.88
C SER A 23 18.74 -12.00 -0.96
N LYS A 24 19.98 -12.51 -1.02
CA LYS A 24 21.11 -11.99 -0.25
C LYS A 24 21.87 -10.89 -0.98
N VAL A 25 22.08 -11.05 -2.29
CA VAL A 25 22.83 -10.09 -3.11
C VAL A 25 22.03 -8.80 -3.32
N PHE A 26 20.73 -8.91 -3.53
CA PHE A 26 19.82 -7.77 -3.71
C PHE A 26 19.05 -7.42 -2.43
N TYR A 27 19.59 -7.77 -1.26
CA TYR A 27 19.00 -7.38 0.01
C TYR A 27 19.06 -5.86 0.17
N VAL A 28 17.88 -5.23 0.26
CA VAL A 28 17.73 -3.81 0.59
C VAL A 28 17.32 -3.72 2.05
N TYR A 29 18.05 -2.94 2.83
CA TYR A 29 17.69 -2.69 4.22
C TYR A 29 16.41 -1.85 4.26
N GLU A 30 15.44 -2.33 5.02
CA GLU A 30 14.18 -1.64 5.30
C GLU A 30 14.08 -1.39 6.80
N ASP A 31 13.67 -0.17 7.18
CA ASP A 31 13.47 0.17 8.59
C ASP A 31 12.36 -0.73 9.15
N PRO A 32 12.60 -1.52 10.22
CA PRO A 32 11.62 -2.46 10.76
C PRO A 32 10.31 -1.78 11.20
N ARG A 33 10.37 -0.48 11.53
CA ARG A 33 9.19 0.30 11.90
C ARG A 33 8.19 0.41 10.74
N ILE A 34 8.64 0.32 9.48
CA ILE A 34 7.76 0.39 8.31
C ILE A 34 6.83 -0.82 8.31
N SER A 35 7.36 -2.03 8.49
CA SER A 35 6.53 -3.22 8.59
C SER A 35 5.61 -3.21 9.81
N ASP A 36 6.11 -2.70 10.96
CA ASP A 36 5.30 -2.62 12.17
C ASP A 36 4.12 -1.67 11.98
N VAL A 37 4.35 -0.49 11.38
CA VAL A 37 3.29 0.46 11.05
C VAL A 37 2.34 -0.10 10.00
N GLU A 38 2.84 -0.74 8.95
CA GLU A 38 2.01 -1.31 7.88
C GLU A 38 1.03 -2.37 8.40
N ASN A 39 1.44 -3.18 9.38
CA ASN A 39 0.58 -4.18 10.02
C ASN A 39 -0.63 -3.58 10.74
N PHE A 40 -0.56 -2.31 11.15
CA PHE A 40 -1.67 -1.58 11.76
C PHE A 40 -2.48 -0.76 10.75
N LEU A 41 -2.05 -0.68 9.48
CA LEU A 41 -2.86 -0.08 8.43
C LEU A 41 -3.92 -1.08 7.92
N ALA A 42 -4.92 -0.57 7.20
CA ALA A 42 -6.02 -1.41 6.70
C ALA A 42 -5.62 -2.46 5.64
N GLY A 43 -4.38 -2.45 5.13
CA GLY A 43 -3.90 -3.39 4.09
C GLY A 43 -4.61 -3.32 2.74
N ALA A 44 -5.59 -2.42 2.57
CA ALA A 44 -6.48 -2.38 1.43
C ALA A 44 -5.87 -1.76 0.16
N ASN A 45 -4.70 -1.10 0.26
CA ASN A 45 -4.05 -0.42 -0.87
C ASN A 45 -4.99 0.50 -1.68
N CYS A 46 -5.93 1.16 -1.00
CA CYS A 46 -7.02 1.91 -1.63
C CYS A 46 -6.64 3.33 -2.09
N GLY A 47 -5.48 3.84 -1.68
CA GLY A 47 -5.02 5.19 -2.02
C GLY A 47 -5.78 6.33 -1.33
N GLY A 48 -6.69 6.06 -0.39
CA GLY A 48 -7.46 7.10 0.32
C GLY A 48 -6.61 8.09 1.11
N CYS A 49 -5.41 7.69 1.52
CA CYS A 49 -4.41 8.56 2.17
C CYS A 49 -3.50 9.33 1.19
N GLY A 50 -3.68 9.15 -0.13
CA GLY A 50 -2.87 9.81 -1.16
C GLY A 50 -1.57 9.09 -1.54
N TYR A 51 -1.34 7.89 -1.03
CA TYR A 51 -0.14 7.07 -1.31
C TYR A 51 -0.47 5.87 -2.22
N ALA A 52 0.53 5.41 -2.98
CA ALA A 52 0.38 4.31 -3.94
C ALA A 52 0.01 2.96 -3.30
N GLY A 53 0.27 2.78 -2.00
CA GLY A 53 -0.03 1.56 -1.25
C GLY A 53 0.18 1.74 0.25
N CYS A 54 -0.17 0.72 1.03
CA CYS A 54 -0.04 0.71 2.48
C CYS A 54 1.43 0.79 2.92
N SER A 55 2.33 0.03 2.31
CA SER A 55 3.78 0.13 2.55
C SER A 55 4.34 1.53 2.29
N ALA A 56 3.92 2.18 1.20
CA ALA A 56 4.33 3.54 0.88
C ALA A 56 3.78 4.56 1.90
N ALA A 57 2.57 4.36 2.40
CA ALA A 57 1.99 5.18 3.46
C ALA A 57 2.74 4.95 4.80
N ALA A 58 3.04 3.70 5.16
CA ALA A 58 3.79 3.34 6.36
C ALA A 58 5.20 3.96 6.34
N ALA A 59 5.90 3.89 5.21
CA ALA A 59 7.20 4.56 5.03
C ALA A 59 7.09 6.08 5.23
N ALA A 60 6.06 6.73 4.67
CA ALA A 60 5.85 8.16 4.85
C ALA A 60 5.52 8.56 6.30
N ILE A 61 4.81 7.69 7.03
CA ILE A 61 4.53 7.86 8.47
C ILE A 61 5.83 7.74 9.28
N VAL A 62 6.66 6.71 9.02
CA VAL A 62 7.94 6.49 9.70
C VAL A 62 8.94 7.62 9.42
N GLU A 63 8.94 8.18 8.21
CA GLU A 63 9.74 9.35 7.83
C GLU A 63 9.20 10.67 8.41
N GLY A 64 8.03 10.67 9.06
CA GLY A 64 7.40 11.86 9.64
C GLY A 64 6.81 12.84 8.62
N LYS A 65 6.57 12.39 7.38
CA LYS A 65 5.95 13.22 6.32
C LYS A 65 4.43 13.35 6.49
N VAL A 66 3.81 12.44 7.23
CA VAL A 66 2.36 12.35 7.43
C VAL A 66 2.08 11.92 8.87
N PRO A 67 0.98 12.37 9.50
CA PRO A 67 0.62 11.93 10.85
C PRO A 67 0.30 10.42 10.93
N PRO A 68 0.38 9.82 12.14
CA PRO A 68 0.06 8.40 12.40
C PRO A 68 -1.33 7.97 11.94
N ASN A 69 -2.28 8.91 11.93
CA ASN A 69 -3.68 8.70 11.57
C ASN A 69 -3.95 8.86 10.06
N ALA A 70 -2.92 8.77 9.21
CA ALA A 70 -3.06 8.92 7.76
C ALA A 70 -4.09 7.97 7.14
N CYS A 71 -4.19 6.75 7.67
CA CYS A 71 -5.15 5.75 7.23
C CYS A 71 -6.47 5.94 7.97
N ILE A 72 -7.44 6.58 7.30
CA ILE A 72 -8.81 6.77 7.81
C ILE A 72 -9.57 5.46 8.08
N LEU A 73 -9.10 4.33 7.53
CA LEU A 73 -9.68 3.00 7.77
C LEU A 73 -9.06 2.31 9.00
N ALA A 74 -7.96 2.84 9.55
CA ALA A 74 -7.37 2.31 10.77
C ALA A 74 -8.23 2.74 11.96
N ASP A 75 -8.51 1.81 12.87
CA ASP A 75 -9.25 2.12 14.08
C ASP A 75 -8.39 2.89 15.09
N ALA A 76 -9.03 3.39 16.15
CA ALA A 76 -8.34 4.20 17.15
C ALA A 76 -7.21 3.44 17.86
N GLU A 77 -7.37 2.11 18.05
CA GLU A 77 -6.34 1.27 18.65
C GLU A 77 -5.13 1.12 17.74
N ALA A 78 -5.33 0.85 16.45
CA ALA A 78 -4.26 0.82 15.46
C ALA A 78 -3.52 2.15 15.37
N VAL A 79 -4.25 3.28 15.35
CA VAL A 79 -3.63 4.62 15.31
C VAL A 79 -2.81 4.88 16.57
N ALA A 80 -3.28 4.49 17.76
CA ALA A 80 -2.51 4.60 19.00
C ALA A 80 -1.23 3.74 18.97
N ASN A 81 -1.30 2.52 18.45
CA ASN A 81 -0.14 1.63 18.29
C ASN A 81 0.89 2.22 17.32
N ILE A 82 0.43 2.75 16.17
CA ILE A 82 1.28 3.45 15.21
C ILE A 82 1.95 4.64 15.89
N ALA A 83 1.18 5.47 16.60
CA ALA A 83 1.69 6.66 17.28
C ALA A 83 2.77 6.32 18.32
N ALA A 84 2.60 5.22 19.06
CA ALA A 84 3.60 4.71 19.99
C ALA A 84 4.92 4.26 19.31
N ILE A 85 4.84 3.64 18.12
CA ILE A 85 6.02 3.18 17.36
C ILE A 85 6.89 4.36 16.91
N ILE A 86 6.25 5.45 16.45
CA ILE A 86 6.96 6.66 15.98
C ILE A 86 7.20 7.71 17.06
N GLY A 87 6.72 7.48 18.29
CA GLY A 87 6.92 8.40 19.42
C GLY A 87 6.15 9.72 19.27
N SER A 88 4.94 9.64 18.74
CA SER A 88 4.02 10.78 18.54
C SER A 88 2.67 10.48 19.19
N GLU A 89 1.82 11.50 19.32
CA GLU A 89 0.42 11.33 19.74
C GLU A 89 -0.50 11.61 18.55
N ALA A 90 -1.50 10.74 18.34
CA ALA A 90 -2.50 10.93 17.31
C ALA A 90 -3.83 10.29 17.70
N GLU A 91 -4.91 10.97 17.37
CA GLU A 91 -6.28 10.43 17.44
C GLU A 91 -6.72 9.91 16.07
N SER A 92 -7.75 9.06 16.06
CA SER A 92 -8.34 8.55 14.81
C SER A 92 -8.81 9.70 13.91
N ALA A 93 -8.48 9.62 12.62
CA ALA A 93 -8.93 10.59 11.64
C ALA A 93 -10.29 10.18 11.03
N GLU A 94 -11.18 11.15 10.82
CA GLU A 94 -12.42 10.90 10.09
C GLU A 94 -12.23 10.92 8.58
N ALA A 95 -13.11 10.21 7.88
CA ALA A 95 -13.12 10.18 6.43
C ALA A 95 -13.46 11.57 5.87
N LYS A 96 -12.60 12.07 4.97
CA LYS A 96 -12.89 13.31 4.24
C LYS A 96 -13.97 13.04 3.20
N HIS A 97 -15.09 13.74 3.30
CA HIS A 97 -16.12 13.72 2.27
C HIS A 97 -15.79 14.75 1.18
N SER A 98 -15.78 14.31 -0.07
CA SER A 98 -15.73 15.23 -1.20
C SER A 98 -17.07 15.95 -1.32
N LEU A 99 -17.09 17.24 -1.01
CA LEU A 99 -18.16 18.13 -1.39
C LEU A 99 -17.96 18.51 -2.86
N ASN A 100 -18.78 17.95 -3.76
CA ASN A 100 -18.77 18.42 -5.13
C ASN A 100 -19.47 19.78 -5.19
N GLU A 101 -18.73 20.84 -5.48
CA GLU A 101 -19.33 22.12 -5.94
C GLU A 101 -20.02 21.97 -7.31
N CYS A 102 -19.99 20.76 -7.89
CA CYS A 102 -20.65 20.47 -9.14
C CYS A 102 -22.17 20.39 -8.96
N LEU A 103 -22.87 21.52 -9.11
CA LEU A 103 -24.33 21.63 -9.14
C LEU A 103 -24.99 21.02 -10.41
N GLY A 104 -24.22 20.39 -11.31
CA GLY A 104 -24.69 19.98 -12.64
C GLY A 104 -24.89 21.15 -13.61
N GLY A 105 -25.68 20.93 -14.67
CA GLY A 105 -26.00 21.93 -15.70
C GLY A 105 -24.96 22.10 -16.80
N ASP A 106 -25.14 23.14 -17.63
CA ASP A 106 -24.33 23.41 -18.83
C ASP A 106 -23.02 24.18 -18.53
N ARG A 107 -22.37 23.86 -17.40
CA ARG A 107 -21.12 24.53 -16.95
C ARG A 107 -19.87 24.07 -17.70
N ALA A 108 -19.99 23.02 -18.51
CA ALA A 108 -18.93 22.51 -19.36
C ALA A 108 -19.45 22.36 -20.79
N GLU A 109 -18.62 22.73 -21.76
CA GLU A 109 -18.95 22.59 -23.17
C GLU A 109 -19.01 21.10 -23.57
N ASN A 110 -20.07 20.73 -24.30
CA ASN A 110 -20.22 19.37 -24.82
C ASN A 110 -19.18 19.12 -25.92
N ARG A 111 -18.08 18.44 -25.57
CA ARG A 111 -17.00 18.15 -26.53
C ARG A 111 -17.39 17.12 -27.59
N PHE A 112 -18.30 16.21 -27.28
CA PHE A 112 -18.71 15.12 -28.16
C PHE A 112 -20.16 14.73 -27.94
N TYR A 113 -20.88 14.40 -29.01
CA TYR A 113 -22.16 13.71 -28.96
C TYR A 113 -21.92 12.21 -29.11
N TYR A 114 -22.07 11.46 -28.01
CA TYR A 114 -21.93 10.00 -28.02
C TYR A 114 -23.17 9.37 -28.66
N MET A 115 -22.99 8.72 -29.82
CA MET A 115 -24.07 8.07 -30.59
C MET A 115 -24.25 6.58 -30.27
N GLY A 116 -23.58 6.06 -29.23
CA GLY A 116 -23.59 4.63 -28.91
C GLY A 116 -22.68 3.78 -29.80
N ILE A 117 -22.58 2.49 -29.48
CA ILE A 117 -22.02 1.45 -30.36
C ILE A 117 -23.21 0.68 -30.90
N ASN A 118 -23.37 0.68 -32.24
CA ASN A 118 -24.45 -0.01 -32.97
C ASN A 118 -24.56 -1.49 -32.61
#